data_AF-A0A957W7X9-F1
#
_entry.id   AF-A0A957W7X9-F1
#
_cell.length_a   1.000
_cell.length_b   1.000
_cell.length_c   1.000
_cell.angle_alpha   90.00
_cell.angle_beta   90.00
_cell.angle_gamma   90.00
#
_symmetry.space_group_name_H-M   'P 1'
#
loop_
_entity.id
_entity.type
_entity.pdbx_description
1 polymer ?
#
loop_
_entity_poly.entity_id
_entity_poly.type
_entity_poly.pdbx_seq_one_letter_code
_entity_poly.pdbx_strand_id
1 'polypeptide(L)'
;MIDPTIVLDNLLTLAGRDPNAINEVVIEGHDPLLPTNYRLGTAGAAVIAATGVAAADLWTLRTGQTQTVTISLRAAAAALRSHLYLRVDGEPPRNLWDPVSGFYQTSDGRWIQLHCNFPHHRAGVVNLLGCEDSRE
;
A
#
# COMPACT_ATOMS: atom_id res chain seq x y z
N MET A 1 13.65 -1.78 -16.34
CA MET A 1 12.28 -1.82 -15.80
C MET A 1 12.21 -3.05 -14.91
N ILE A 2 11.69 -2.99 -13.69
CA ILE A 2 11.56 -4.20 -12.84
C ILE A 2 10.30 -4.93 -13.30
N ASP A 3 10.46 -6.17 -13.73
CA ASP A 3 9.36 -7.04 -14.09
C ASP A 3 8.61 -7.48 -12.81
N PRO A 4 7.28 -7.27 -12.71
CA PRO A 4 6.52 -7.70 -11.55
C PRO A 4 6.51 -9.22 -11.33
N THR A 5 6.74 -10.04 -12.35
CA THR A 5 6.85 -11.50 -12.20
C THR A 5 8.07 -11.90 -11.37
N ILE A 6 9.22 -11.25 -11.59
CA ILE A 6 10.43 -11.46 -10.77
C ILE A 6 10.17 -11.13 -9.29
N VAL A 7 9.38 -10.09 -9.02
CA VAL A 7 9.02 -9.72 -7.64
C VAL A 7 8.09 -10.76 -7.02
N LEU A 8 7.13 -11.28 -7.79
CA LEU A 8 6.26 -12.38 -7.36
C LEU A 8 7.08 -13.64 -7.03
N ASP A 9 7.99 -14.05 -7.90
CA ASP A 9 8.82 -15.25 -7.70
C ASP A 9 9.66 -15.14 -6.43
N ASN A 10 10.23 -13.97 -6.16
CA ASN A 10 10.95 -13.69 -4.92
C ASN A 10 10.04 -13.79 -3.68
N LEU A 11 8.81 -13.26 -3.76
CA LEU A 11 7.85 -13.36 -2.65
C LEU A 11 7.42 -14.81 -2.39
N LEU A 12 7.19 -15.59 -3.44
CA LEU A 12 6.85 -17.01 -3.34
C LEU A 12 8.01 -17.81 -2.73
N THR A 13 9.22 -17.59 -3.23
CA THR A 13 10.44 -18.21 -2.69
C THR A 13 10.62 -17.88 -1.22
N LEU A 14 10.45 -16.61 -0.84
CA LEU A 14 10.52 -16.17 0.56
C LEU A 14 9.45 -16.83 1.44
N ALA A 15 8.27 -17.10 0.87
CA ALA A 15 7.20 -17.84 1.52
C ALA A 15 7.40 -19.37 1.54
N GLY A 16 8.57 -19.87 1.09
CA GLY A 16 8.87 -21.30 1.04
C GLY A 16 8.16 -22.05 -0.09
N ARG A 17 7.81 -21.36 -1.17
CA ARG A 17 7.08 -21.91 -2.31
C ARG A 17 7.92 -21.91 -3.58
N ASP A 18 7.79 -22.96 -4.38
CA ASP A 18 8.38 -23.03 -5.72
C ASP A 18 7.58 -22.18 -6.70
N PRO A 19 8.18 -21.12 -7.29
CA PRO A 19 7.52 -20.30 -8.30
C PRO A 19 7.14 -21.06 -9.57
N ASN A 20 7.74 -22.22 -9.84
CA ASN A 20 7.40 -23.03 -11.01
C ASN A 20 6.20 -23.95 -10.78
N ALA A 21 5.74 -24.10 -9.54
CA ALA A 21 4.66 -25.01 -9.14
C ALA A 21 3.35 -24.28 -8.86
N ILE A 22 3.16 -23.08 -9.42
CA ILE A 22 1.98 -22.25 -9.21
C ILE A 22 1.03 -22.32 -10.40
N ASN A 23 -0.24 -21.98 -10.14
CA ASN A 23 -1.21 -21.71 -11.20
C ASN A 23 -0.73 -20.55 -12.08
N GLU A 24 -1.19 -20.51 -13.35
CA GLU A 24 -0.83 -19.43 -14.28
C GLU A 24 -1.17 -18.05 -13.68
N VAL A 25 -0.20 -17.13 -13.71
CA VAL A 25 -0.37 -15.75 -13.23
C VAL A 25 -0.09 -14.78 -14.36
N VAL A 26 -1.01 -13.85 -14.59
CA VAL A 26 -0.86 -12.75 -15.55
C VAL A 26 -0.87 -11.43 -14.80
N ILE A 27 0.20 -10.65 -14.94
CA ILE A 27 0.29 -9.33 -14.33
C ILE A 27 0.34 -8.26 -15.44
N GLU A 28 -0.67 -7.40 -15.47
CA GLU A 28 -0.88 -6.40 -16.52
C GLU A 28 -0.49 -4.99 -16.08
N GLY A 29 0.29 -4.30 -16.92
CA GLY A 29 0.70 -2.92 -16.72
C GLY A 29 2.16 -2.77 -16.27
N HIS A 30 2.58 -1.52 -16.03
CA HIS A 30 3.95 -1.19 -15.66
C HIS A 30 4.00 0.07 -14.79
N ASP A 31 5.01 0.18 -13.93
CA ASP A 31 5.36 1.41 -13.23
C ASP A 31 6.14 2.39 -14.14
N PRO A 32 6.09 3.70 -13.86
CA PRO A 32 5.46 4.34 -12.69
C PRO A 32 3.96 4.59 -12.86
N LEU A 33 3.17 4.28 -11.82
CA LEU A 33 1.75 4.66 -11.74
C LEU A 33 1.47 5.87 -10.85
N LEU A 34 2.35 6.16 -9.90
CA LEU A 34 2.23 7.24 -8.92
C LEU A 34 3.52 8.06 -8.91
N PRO A 35 3.47 9.37 -8.58
CA PRO A 35 4.65 10.24 -8.50
C PRO A 35 5.46 9.96 -7.23
N THR A 36 6.01 8.75 -7.13
CA THR A 36 6.84 8.30 -6.01
C THR A 36 8.12 7.70 -6.55
N ASN A 37 9.18 7.70 -5.74
CA ASN A 37 10.43 7.02 -6.08
C ASN A 37 10.32 5.49 -6.00
N TYR A 38 9.17 4.97 -5.54
CA TYR A 38 8.92 3.55 -5.36
C TYR A 38 8.03 2.97 -6.47
N ARG A 39 8.27 1.70 -6.80
CA ARG A 39 7.48 0.93 -7.77
C ARG A 39 6.26 0.30 -7.10
N LEU A 40 5.34 1.16 -6.66
CA LEU A 40 4.17 0.74 -5.88
C LEU A 40 3.20 -0.12 -6.69
N GLY A 41 3.09 0.08 -8.00
CA GLY A 41 2.28 -0.76 -8.88
C GLY A 41 2.82 -2.19 -8.88
N THR A 42 4.10 -2.36 -9.19
CA THR A 42 4.80 -3.65 -9.19
C THR A 42 4.74 -4.33 -7.82
N ALA A 43 5.07 -3.61 -6.74
CA ALA A 43 5.07 -4.18 -5.39
C ALA A 43 3.66 -4.62 -4.96
N GLY A 44 2.65 -3.77 -5.18
CA GLY A 44 1.26 -4.09 -4.86
C GLY A 44 0.73 -5.26 -5.68
N ALA A 45 1.00 -5.27 -6.99
CA ALA A 45 0.54 -6.32 -7.88
C ALA A 45 1.16 -7.68 -7.52
N ALA A 46 2.45 -7.74 -7.20
CA ALA A 46 3.13 -8.97 -6.82
C ALA A 46 2.57 -9.55 -5.50
N VAL A 47 2.31 -8.71 -4.49
CA VAL A 47 1.73 -9.16 -3.20
C VAL A 47 0.31 -9.68 -3.39
N ILE A 48 -0.51 -8.98 -4.18
CA ILE A 48 -1.88 -9.41 -4.47
C ILE A 48 -1.86 -10.70 -5.32
N ALA A 49 -0.96 -10.81 -6.29
CA ALA A 49 -0.77 -12.02 -7.09
C ALA A 49 -0.38 -13.23 -6.22
N ALA A 50 0.58 -13.06 -5.30
CA ALA A 50 0.98 -14.14 -4.38
C ALA A 50 -0.20 -14.63 -3.52
N THR A 51 -1.05 -13.70 -3.07
CA THR A 51 -2.29 -14.03 -2.34
C THR A 51 -3.29 -14.76 -3.25
N GLY A 52 -3.43 -14.31 -4.49
CA GLY A 52 -4.25 -14.96 -5.53
C GLY A 52 -3.80 -16.37 -5.84
N VAL A 53 -2.49 -16.62 -5.94
CA VAL A 53 -1.91 -17.96 -6.11
C VAL A 53 -2.31 -18.87 -4.95
N ALA A 54 -2.15 -18.42 -3.71
CA ALA A 54 -2.55 -19.20 -2.53
C ALA A 54 -4.06 -19.53 -2.53
N ALA A 55 -4.91 -18.58 -2.95
CA ALA A 55 -6.34 -18.81 -3.10
C ALA A 55 -6.66 -19.82 -4.21
N ALA A 56 -5.97 -19.73 -5.36
CA ALA A 56 -6.12 -20.66 -6.47
C ALA A 56 -5.67 -22.09 -6.09
N ASP A 57 -4.61 -22.23 -5.29
CA ASP A 57 -4.19 -23.54 -4.80
C ASP A 57 -5.22 -24.17 -3.86
N LEU A 58 -5.80 -23.37 -2.95
CA LEU A 58 -6.89 -23.83 -2.10
C LEU A 58 -8.10 -24.27 -2.93
N TRP A 59 -8.41 -23.55 -4.02
CA TRP A 59 -9.45 -23.94 -4.95
C TRP A 59 -9.14 -25.29 -5.63
N THR A 60 -7.92 -25.48 -6.12
CA THR A 60 -7.46 -26.75 -6.69
C THR A 60 -7.55 -27.90 -5.69
N LEU A 61 -7.11 -27.71 -4.44
CA LEU A 61 -7.19 -28.74 -3.40
C LEU A 61 -8.63 -29.16 -3.10
N ARG A 62 -9.58 -28.23 -3.19
CA ARG A 62 -11.00 -28.49 -2.89
C ARG A 62 -11.78 -29.09 -4.06
N THR A 63 -11.39 -28.76 -5.29
CA THR A 63 -12.23 -29.02 -6.48
C THR A 63 -11.54 -29.86 -7.55
N GLY A 64 -10.21 -29.98 -7.50
CA GLY A 64 -9.39 -30.54 -8.56
C GLY A 64 -9.26 -29.64 -9.80
N GLN A 65 -9.82 -28.43 -9.79
CA GLN A 65 -9.79 -27.50 -10.92
C GLN A 65 -8.78 -26.38 -10.69
N THR A 66 -8.08 -25.96 -11.74
CA THR A 66 -7.13 -24.83 -11.72
C THR A 66 -7.78 -23.53 -12.18
N GLN A 67 -7.16 -22.40 -11.83
CA GLN A 67 -7.60 -21.06 -12.25
C GLN A 67 -6.40 -20.18 -12.60
N THR A 68 -6.52 -19.37 -13.65
CA THR A 68 -5.54 -18.31 -13.95
C THR A 68 -5.78 -17.11 -13.04
N VAL A 69 -4.71 -16.58 -12.44
CA VAL A 69 -4.73 -15.38 -11.58
C VAL A 69 -4.30 -14.16 -12.39
N THR A 70 -5.23 -13.24 -12.67
CA THR A 70 -4.92 -12.01 -13.43
C THR A 70 -4.97 -10.78 -12.54
N ILE A 71 -3.88 -10.01 -12.49
CA ILE A 71 -3.76 -8.80 -11.68
C ILE A 71 -3.42 -7.59 -12.55
N SER A 72 -4.18 -6.50 -12.39
CA SER A 72 -3.84 -5.20 -12.98
C SER A 72 -3.02 -4.36 -12.00
N LEU A 73 -1.86 -3.83 -12.42
CA LEU A 73 -1.07 -2.90 -11.61
C LEU A 73 -1.87 -1.66 -11.22
N ARG A 74 -2.76 -1.18 -12.10
CA ARG A 74 -3.62 -0.02 -11.82
C ARG A 74 -4.60 -0.32 -10.69
N ALA A 75 -5.23 -1.49 -10.72
CA ALA A 75 -6.14 -1.92 -9.66
C ALA A 75 -5.39 -2.15 -8.34
N ALA A 76 -4.21 -2.77 -8.40
CA ALA A 76 -3.35 -2.96 -7.24
C ALA A 76 -2.94 -1.63 -6.59
N ALA A 77 -2.50 -0.65 -7.38
CA ALA A 77 -2.18 0.69 -6.91
C ALA A 77 -3.40 1.41 -6.31
N ALA A 78 -4.60 1.19 -6.87
CA ALA A 78 -5.83 1.73 -6.32
C ALA A 78 -6.17 1.10 -4.95
N ALA A 79 -5.98 -0.22 -4.79
CA ALA A 79 -6.21 -0.93 -3.54
C ALA A 79 -5.31 -0.40 -2.39
N LEU A 80 -4.04 -0.10 -2.67
CA LEU A 80 -3.10 0.47 -1.70
C LEU A 80 -3.52 1.85 -1.16
N ARG A 81 -4.39 2.55 -1.86
CA ARG A 81 -4.95 3.85 -1.45
C ARG A 81 -6.48 3.83 -1.41
N SER A 82 -7.06 2.65 -1.16
CA SER A 82 -8.51 2.42 -1.15
C SER A 82 -9.29 3.38 -0.26
N HIS A 83 -8.69 3.82 0.86
CA HIS A 83 -9.26 4.84 1.75
C HIS A 83 -9.61 6.16 1.03
N LEU A 84 -8.90 6.54 -0.03
CA LEU A 84 -9.20 7.74 -0.83
C LEU A 84 -10.42 7.58 -1.74
N TYR A 85 -10.83 6.33 -2.00
CA TYR A 85 -11.96 6.00 -2.88
C TYR A 85 -13.21 5.57 -2.11
N LEU A 86 -13.09 5.43 -0.79
CA LEU A 86 -14.21 5.11 0.08
C LEU A 86 -15.29 6.20 -0.04
N ARG A 87 -16.56 5.76 -0.07
CA ARG A 87 -17.72 6.62 0.10
C ARG A 87 -18.66 6.03 1.15
N VAL A 88 -19.16 6.88 2.04
CA VAL A 88 -20.17 6.53 3.05
C VAL A 88 -21.38 7.41 2.78
N ASP A 89 -22.52 6.80 2.47
CA ASP A 89 -23.73 7.50 2.03
C ASP A 89 -23.49 8.47 0.85
N GLY A 90 -22.59 8.09 -0.06
CA GLY A 90 -22.20 8.89 -1.22
C GLY A 90 -21.09 9.92 -0.96
N GLU A 91 -20.78 10.22 0.30
CA GLU A 91 -19.81 11.24 0.68
C GLU A 91 -18.40 10.65 0.91
N PRO A 92 -17.32 11.39 0.58
CA PRO A 92 -15.96 10.95 0.87
C PRO A 92 -15.70 10.92 2.40
N PRO A 93 -14.71 10.15 2.88
CA PRO A 93 -14.33 10.18 4.28
C PRO A 93 -13.84 11.57 4.69
N ARG A 94 -13.96 11.88 5.98
CA ARG A 94 -13.38 13.10 6.56
C ARG A 94 -11.86 13.09 6.37
N ASN A 95 -11.28 14.28 6.26
CA ASN A 95 -9.82 14.40 6.23
C ASN A 95 -9.23 13.77 7.50
N LEU A 96 -8.37 12.78 7.32
CA LEU A 96 -7.73 12.03 8.41
C LEU A 96 -6.57 12.80 9.04
N TRP A 97 -6.05 13.82 8.34
CA TRP A 97 -4.90 14.59 8.78
C TRP A 97 -5.36 15.80 9.59
N ASP A 98 -4.96 15.82 10.87
CA ASP A 98 -5.08 17.02 11.70
C ASP A 98 -4.23 18.17 11.09
N PRO A 99 -4.65 19.44 11.17
CA PRO A 99 -3.89 20.57 10.62
C PRO A 99 -2.44 20.69 11.13
N VAL A 100 -2.19 20.26 12.37
CA VAL A 100 -0.86 20.25 13.00
C VAL A 100 -0.03 19.05 12.56
N SER A 101 -0.64 18.00 11.98
CA SER A 101 0.13 16.90 11.39
C SER A 101 0.86 17.36 10.11
N GLY A 102 2.09 16.89 9.92
CA GLY A 102 2.87 17.19 8.72
C GLY A 102 4.37 17.19 8.94
N PHE A 103 5.09 17.62 7.91
CA PHE A 103 6.54 17.79 7.95
C PHE A 103 6.91 19.21 8.36
N TYR A 104 7.83 19.32 9.33
CA TYR A 104 8.34 20.57 9.87
C TYR A 104 9.85 20.60 9.74
N GLN A 105 10.38 21.72 9.28
CA GLN A 105 11.81 21.92 9.23
C GLN A 105 12.31 22.38 10.59
N THR A 106 13.34 21.74 11.11
CA THR A 106 14.01 22.12 12.36
C THR A 106 15.06 23.19 12.10
N SER A 107 15.51 23.89 13.15
CA SER A 107 16.45 25.01 13.04
C SER A 107 17.82 24.65 12.43
N ASP A 108 18.19 23.37 12.47
CA ASP A 108 19.40 22.80 11.87
C ASP A 108 19.21 22.34 10.41
N GLY A 109 18.06 22.66 9.81
CA GLY A 109 17.73 22.32 8.43
C GLY A 109 17.27 20.87 8.21
N ARG A 110 17.15 20.07 9.27
CA ARG A 110 16.57 18.72 9.21
C ARG A 110 15.04 18.78 9.22
N TRP A 111 14.39 17.62 9.10
CA TRP A 111 12.94 17.51 9.04
C TRP A 111 12.43 16.51 10.06
N ILE A 112 11.33 16.86 10.72
CA ILE A 112 10.55 15.97 11.57
C ILE A 112 9.14 15.82 10.98
N GLN A 113 8.50 14.69 11.22
CA GLN A 113 7.09 14.49 10.90
C GLN A 113 6.28 14.43 12.19
N LEU A 114 5.34 15.35 12.35
CA LEU A 114 4.36 15.31 13.42
C LEU A 114 3.15 14.49 12.97
N HIS A 115 2.76 13.51 13.79
CA HIS A 115 1.60 12.64 13.55
C HIS A 115 0.55 12.84 14.66
N CYS A 116 -0.14 13.97 14.57
CA CYS A 116 -1.06 14.51 15.58
C CYS A 116 -2.54 14.26 15.28
N ASN A 117 -2.86 13.19 14.53
CA ASN A 117 -4.23 12.89 14.09
C ASN A 117 -5.22 12.58 15.24
N PHE A 118 -4.73 12.38 16.47
CA PHE A 118 -5.56 12.23 17.67
C PHE A 118 -5.48 13.48 18.54
N PRO A 119 -6.61 13.96 19.12
CA PRO A 119 -6.62 15.17 19.93
C PRO A 119 -5.60 15.20 21.08
N HIS A 120 -5.35 14.05 21.72
CA HIS A 120 -4.37 13.95 22.81
C HIS A 120 -2.91 13.93 22.32
N HIS A 121 -2.64 13.43 21.10
CA HIS A 121 -1.30 13.57 20.49
C HIS A 121 -1.02 15.03 20.16
N ARG A 122 -1.99 15.71 19.56
CA ARG A 122 -1.93 17.14 19.26
C ARG A 122 -1.66 17.96 20.53
N ALA A 123 -2.49 17.78 21.57
CA ALA A 123 -2.32 18.47 22.84
C ALA A 123 -0.94 18.19 23.50
N GLY A 124 -0.47 16.94 23.43
CA GLY A 124 0.84 16.56 23.96
C GLY A 124 2.00 17.26 23.24
N VAL A 125 1.93 17.35 21.90
CA VAL A 125 2.96 18.03 21.09
C VAL A 125 2.93 19.55 21.32
N VAL A 126 1.76 20.18 21.31
CA VAL A 126 1.62 21.63 21.58
C VAL A 126 2.17 21.97 22.97
N ASN A 127 1.85 21.18 23.98
CA ASN A 127 2.36 21.38 25.33
C ASN A 127 3.88 21.15 25.42
N LEU A 128 4.42 20.14 24.73
CA LEU A 128 5.86 19.86 24.69
C LEU A 128 6.64 21.01 24.04
N LEU A 129 6.13 21.56 22.95
CA LEU A 129 6.77 22.64 22.19
C LEU A 129 6.51 24.02 22.80
N GLY A 130 5.49 24.16 23.64
CA GLY A 130 5.11 25.43 24.26
C GLY A 130 4.63 26.48 23.24
N CYS A 131 3.94 26.04 22.19
CA CYS A 131 3.50 26.88 21.08
C CYS A 131 1.97 27.04 21.03
N GLU A 132 1.50 27.84 20.07
CA GLU A 132 0.08 27.90 19.74
C GLU A 132 -0.38 26.60 19.08
N ASP A 133 -1.68 26.33 19.14
CA ASP A 133 -2.29 25.16 18.53
C ASP A 133 -2.57 25.36 17.03
N SER A 134 -1.52 25.73 16.30
CA SER A 134 -1.48 26.07 14.88
C SER A 134 -0.40 25.27 14.16
N ARG A 135 -0.42 25.36 12.82
CA ARG A 135 0.65 24.79 11.99
C ARG A 135 1.89 25.69 11.98
N GLU A 136 1.68 26.99 12.06
CA GLU A 136 2.71 28.04 12.04
C GLU A 136 3.29 28.29 13.44
#